data_AF-A0AA39NP83-F1
#
_entry.id   AF-A0AA39NP83-F1
#
_cell.length_a   1.000
_cell.length_b   1.000
_cell.length_c   1.000
_cell.angle_alpha   90.00
_cell.angle_beta   90.00
_cell.angle_gamma   90.00
#
_symmetry.space_group_name_H-M   'P 1'
#
loop_
_entity.id
_entity.type
_entity.pdbx_description
1 polymer ?
#
loop_
_entity_poly.entity_id
_entity_poly.type
_entity_poly.pdbx_seq_one_letter_code
_entity_poly.pdbx_strand_id
1 'polypeptide(L)'
;MEVQVSDAELPGRSSEVWFVDGNIIIQTESTQFRVYRGILAANSLVLSDMLSLSQPDKKYMVDDCPVVHFHDSPKDMVHFLKALHFPRYYQPLATTTWSIILAMLCLGKKYEVEHLFKPAFKHLSTIFPSTLSGWLSRTYEGIENFNGLPLAMYQLAKETQCLSSSCIHVHYDHHHEG
;
A
#
# COMPACT_ATOMS: atom_id res chain seq x y z
N MET A 1 31.25 -6.86 30.91
CA MET A 1 30.29 -7.45 29.95
C MET A 1 29.97 -6.34 28.98
N GLU A 2 30.72 -6.28 27.88
CA GLU A 2 30.50 -5.28 26.83
C GLU A 2 29.20 -5.62 26.12
N VAL A 3 28.25 -4.69 26.13
CA VAL A 3 27.03 -4.80 25.35
C VAL A 3 27.43 -4.60 23.90
N GLN A 4 27.39 -5.67 23.12
CA GLN A 4 27.46 -5.59 21.67
C GLN A 4 26.27 -4.73 21.20
N VAL A 5 26.56 -3.50 20.78
CA VAL A 5 25.66 -2.70 19.97
C VAL A 5 25.53 -3.45 18.65
N SER A 6 24.36 -4.01 18.39
CA SER A 6 24.06 -4.66 17.12
C SER A 6 24.29 -3.66 15.97
N ASP A 7 25.00 -4.08 14.93
CA ASP A 7 25.11 -3.37 13.64
C ASP A 7 23.72 -3.24 13.00
N ALA A 8 22.93 -2.27 13.47
CA ALA A 8 21.72 -1.85 12.79
C ALA A 8 22.16 -1.15 11.50
N GLU A 9 22.10 -1.88 10.39
CA GLU A 9 22.35 -1.35 9.05
C GLU A 9 21.56 -0.04 8.88
N LEU A 10 22.27 1.04 8.56
CA LEU A 10 21.66 2.36 8.43
C LEU A 10 20.57 2.28 7.34
N PRO A 11 19.39 2.90 7.56
CA PRO A 11 18.33 2.89 6.58
C PRO A 11 18.81 3.41 5.21
N GLY A 12 18.53 2.65 4.15
CA GLY A 12 18.87 2.98 2.78
C GLY A 12 17.91 3.97 2.15
N ARG A 13 18.41 4.82 1.25
CA ARG A 13 17.57 5.75 0.47
C ARG A 13 16.87 5.00 -0.65
N SER A 14 15.58 5.27 -0.85
CA SER A 14 14.86 4.76 -2.01
C SER A 14 15.42 5.37 -3.30
N SER A 15 15.74 4.52 -4.28
CA SER A 15 16.09 4.95 -5.64
C SER A 15 14.89 5.41 -6.47
N GLU A 16 13.66 5.10 -6.03
CA GLU A 16 12.43 5.41 -6.76
C GLU A 16 11.73 6.68 -6.26
N VAL A 17 11.87 7.02 -4.98
CA VAL A 17 11.21 8.17 -4.36
C VAL A 17 12.21 8.94 -3.50
N TRP A 18 12.87 9.91 -4.13
CA TRP A 18 13.80 10.82 -3.47
C TRP A 18 13.77 12.20 -4.14
N PHE A 19 12.97 13.11 -3.59
CA PHE A 19 12.89 14.49 -4.06
C PHE A 19 14.01 15.32 -3.43
N VAL A 20 14.93 15.87 -4.25
CA VAL A 20 16.12 16.61 -3.76
C VAL A 20 15.75 17.82 -2.90
N ASP A 21 14.63 18.46 -3.21
CA ASP A 21 14.03 19.60 -2.52
C ASP A 21 12.88 19.20 -1.57
N GLY A 22 12.68 17.89 -1.34
CA GLY A 22 11.73 17.41 -0.36
C GLY A 22 12.08 17.90 1.05
N ASN A 23 11.06 18.11 1.88
CA ASN A 23 11.18 18.77 3.18
C ASN A 23 10.82 17.85 4.37
N ILE A 24 10.65 16.55 4.11
CA ILE A 24 10.43 15.54 5.12
C ILE A 24 10.98 14.19 4.65
N ILE A 25 11.48 13.40 5.59
CA ILE A 25 11.88 12.01 5.37
C ILE A 25 10.83 11.10 6.01
N ILE A 26 10.26 10.21 5.21
CA ILE A 26 9.49 9.08 5.71
C ILE A 26 10.44 7.90 5.81
N GLN A 27 10.51 7.26 6.97
CA GLN A 27 11.25 6.03 7.16
C GLN A 27 10.28 4.88 7.44
N THR A 28 10.40 3.80 6.68
CA THR A 28 9.72 2.52 6.91
C THR A 28 10.77 1.43 6.98
N GLU A 29 10.80 0.65 8.06
CA GLU A 29 11.84 -0.37 8.26
C GLU A 29 13.25 0.23 8.03
N SER A 30 14.03 -0.36 7.11
CA SER A 30 15.36 0.09 6.68
C SER A 30 15.34 0.91 5.38
N THR A 31 14.20 1.50 4.99
CA THR A 31 14.08 2.33 3.78
C THR A 31 13.60 3.74 4.11
N GLN A 32 14.23 4.74 3.48
CA GLN A 32 13.88 6.15 3.60
C GLN A 32 13.41 6.73 2.27
N PHE A 33 12.41 7.61 2.35
CA PHE A 33 11.84 8.36 1.24
C PHE A 33 11.87 9.84 1.56
N ARG A 34 12.43 10.65 0.66
CA ARG A 34 12.40 12.10 0.79
C ARG A 34 11.29 12.67 -0.07
N VAL A 35 10.31 13.34 0.57
CA VAL A 35 9.05 13.78 -0.06
C VAL A 35 8.60 15.15 0.45
N TYR A 36 7.43 15.63 0.01
CA TYR A 36 6.86 16.90 0.45
C TYR A 36 5.74 16.70 1.47
N ARG A 37 5.92 17.28 2.66
CA ARG A 37 4.94 17.28 3.75
C ARG A 37 3.57 17.80 3.31
N GLY A 38 3.55 18.86 2.50
CA GLY A 38 2.32 19.50 2.02
C GLY A 38 1.46 18.59 1.15
N ILE A 39 2.09 17.76 0.30
CA ILE A 39 1.37 16.82 -0.57
C ILE A 39 0.71 15.73 0.27
N LEU A 40 1.40 15.18 1.27
CA LEU A 40 0.84 14.18 2.18
C LEU A 40 -0.36 14.74 2.94
N ALA A 41 -0.20 15.92 3.54
CA ALA A 41 -1.24 16.57 4.33
C ALA A 41 -2.45 16.98 3.48
N ALA A 42 -2.25 17.41 2.23
CA ALA A 42 -3.34 17.79 1.32
C ALA A 42 -4.19 16.59 0.88
N ASN A 43 -3.61 15.39 0.85
CA ASN A 43 -4.30 14.18 0.39
C ASN A 43 -4.92 13.35 1.53
N SER A 44 -4.58 13.63 2.78
CA SER A 44 -5.05 12.87 3.95
C SER A 44 -5.02 13.71 5.22
N LEU A 45 -6.18 13.82 5.88
CA LEU A 45 -6.28 14.40 7.22
C LEU A 45 -5.51 13.56 8.25
N VAL A 46 -5.58 12.22 8.12
CA VAL A 46 -4.83 11.29 8.99
C VAL A 46 -3.33 11.55 8.91
N LEU A 47 -2.77 11.70 7.69
CA LEU A 47 -1.36 12.05 7.51
C LEU A 47 -1.08 13.47 8.01
N SER A 48 -1.95 14.43 7.75
CA SER A 48 -1.80 15.81 8.24
C SER A 48 -1.66 15.86 9.76
N ASP A 49 -2.54 15.17 10.48
CA ASP A 49 -2.56 15.12 11.94
C ASP A 49 -1.32 14.37 12.47
N MET A 50 -1.02 13.20 11.90
CA MET A 50 0.16 12.41 12.26
C MET A 50 1.44 13.23 12.11
N LEU A 51 1.61 13.93 10.99
CA LEU A 51 2.78 14.76 10.69
C LEU A 51 2.86 16.02 11.55
N SER A 52 1.76 16.43 12.18
CA SER A 52 1.70 17.61 13.07
C SER A 52 1.99 17.21 14.52
N LEU A 53 1.61 15.99 14.89
CA LEU A 53 1.91 15.40 16.20
C LEU A 53 3.33 14.83 16.28
N SER A 54 3.90 14.40 15.16
CA SER A 54 5.31 14.00 15.07
C SER A 54 6.18 15.23 15.32
N GLN A 55 6.58 15.43 16.57
CA GLN A 55 7.57 16.43 16.91
C GLN A 55 8.87 16.05 16.21
N PRO A 56 9.50 16.95 15.43
CA PRO A 56 10.81 16.69 14.88
C PRO A 56 11.77 16.59 16.05
N ASP A 57 12.11 15.36 16.43
CA ASP A 57 13.24 15.13 17.33
C ASP A 57 14.46 15.72 16.62
N LYS A 58 14.91 16.90 17.07
CA LYS A 58 16.09 17.58 16.51
C LYS A 58 17.37 16.73 16.53
N LYS A 59 17.33 15.57 17.19
CA LYS A 59 18.39 14.56 17.20
C LYS A 59 18.42 13.66 15.96
N TYR A 60 17.33 13.55 15.20
CA TYR A 60 17.22 12.64 14.06
C TYR A 60 16.75 13.41 12.82
N MET A 61 17.70 14.07 12.17
CA MET A 61 17.51 14.71 10.86
C MET A 61 18.40 14.01 9.83
N VAL A 62 17.88 13.87 8.61
CA VAL A 62 18.63 13.36 7.46
C VAL A 62 18.52 14.41 6.37
N ASP A 63 19.65 14.87 5.82
CA ASP A 63 19.73 15.97 4.86
C ASP A 63 18.92 17.21 5.29
N ASP A 64 19.07 17.60 6.57
CA ASP A 64 18.35 18.72 7.21
C ASP A 64 16.82 18.59 7.21
N CYS A 65 16.29 17.41 6.91
CA CYS A 65 14.87 17.11 6.92
C CYS A 65 14.50 16.29 8.16
N PRO A 66 13.36 16.59 8.81
CA PRO A 66 12.87 15.77 9.91
C PRO A 66 12.48 14.38 9.42
N VAL A 67 12.80 13.35 10.22
CA VAL A 67 12.45 11.96 9.95
C VAL A 67 11.20 11.57 10.71
N VAL A 68 10.20 11.03 10.00
CA VAL A 68 8.99 10.45 10.58
C VAL A 68 8.95 8.95 10.28
N HIS A 69 8.76 8.15 11.32
CA HIS A 69 8.73 6.70 11.21
C HIS A 69 7.31 6.20 10.94
N PHE A 70 7.19 5.34 9.95
CA PHE A 70 5.98 4.66 9.52
C PHE A 70 6.18 3.15 9.71
N HIS A 71 5.11 2.45 10.11
CA HIS A 71 5.14 1.01 10.37
C HIS A 71 4.67 0.17 9.16
N ASP A 72 4.60 0.81 8.01
CA ASP A 72 4.06 0.24 6.79
C ASP A 72 5.16 -0.40 5.95
N SER A 73 4.78 -1.35 5.11
CA SER A 73 5.71 -2.03 4.20
C SER A 73 6.41 -1.01 3.29
N PRO A 74 7.75 -1.06 3.16
CA PRO A 74 8.47 -0.17 2.24
C PRO A 74 8.01 -0.36 0.78
N LYS A 75 7.60 -1.57 0.40
CA LYS A 75 7.09 -1.87 -0.96
C LYS A 75 5.78 -1.13 -1.24
N ASP A 76 4.85 -1.17 -0.29
CA ASP A 76 3.56 -0.49 -0.44
C ASP A 76 3.73 1.03 -0.36
N MET A 77 4.62 1.49 0.53
CA MET A 77 4.93 2.90 0.72
C MET A 77 5.51 3.52 -0.56
N VAL A 78 6.40 2.84 -1.29
CA VAL A 78 6.90 3.30 -2.60
C VAL A 78 5.75 3.57 -3.56
N HIS A 79 4.85 2.61 -3.74
CA HIS A 79 3.71 2.73 -4.66
C HIS A 79 2.77 3.85 -4.24
N PHE A 80 2.46 3.93 -2.94
CA PHE A 80 1.59 4.96 -2.37
C PHE A 80 2.17 6.37 -2.53
N LEU A 81 3.45 6.57 -2.23
CA LEU A 81 4.11 7.87 -2.41
C LEU A 81 4.19 8.27 -3.88
N LYS A 82 4.48 7.33 -4.79
CA LYS A 82 4.45 7.60 -6.24
C LYS A 82 3.06 8.01 -6.71
N ALA A 83 1.99 7.36 -6.21
CA ALA A 83 0.62 7.72 -6.57
C ALA A 83 0.24 9.13 -6.10
N LEU A 84 0.71 9.56 -4.93
CA LEU A 84 0.47 10.91 -4.40
C LEU A 84 1.25 12.02 -5.13
N HIS A 85 2.46 11.72 -5.61
CA HIS A 85 3.35 12.71 -6.22
C HIS A 85 3.30 12.74 -7.75
N PHE A 86 2.91 11.63 -8.39
CA PHE A 86 2.88 11.50 -9.84
C PHE A 86 1.46 11.15 -10.32
N PRO A 87 0.69 12.11 -10.84
CA PRO A 87 -0.73 11.91 -11.22
C PRO A 87 -1.00 10.78 -12.23
N ARG A 88 0.02 10.36 -13.01
CA ARG A 88 -0.11 9.29 -14.02
C ARG A 88 0.34 7.92 -13.51
N TYR A 89 0.85 7.83 -12.28
CA TYR A 89 1.38 6.59 -11.74
C TYR A 89 0.29 5.54 -11.49
N TYR A 90 -0.85 5.99 -10.96
CA TYR A 90 -2.00 5.15 -10.73
C TYR A 90 -3.22 5.78 -11.37
N GLN A 91 -3.72 5.16 -12.44
CA GLN A 91 -4.88 5.63 -13.16
C GLN A 91 -6.04 4.63 -12.98
N PRO A 92 -7.24 5.11 -12.60
CA PRO A 92 -8.42 4.27 -12.61
C PRO A 92 -8.62 3.66 -14.00
N LEU A 93 -8.85 2.35 -14.07
CA LEU A 93 -9.12 1.58 -15.30
C LEU A 93 -7.93 1.33 -16.24
N ALA A 94 -6.72 1.78 -15.90
CA ALA A 94 -5.51 1.36 -16.62
C ALA A 94 -5.03 0.01 -16.11
N THR A 95 -4.44 -0.79 -17.00
CA THR A 95 -3.68 -2.00 -16.63
C THR A 95 -2.62 -1.65 -15.61
N THR A 96 -2.57 -2.40 -14.51
CA THR A 96 -1.65 -2.16 -13.41
C THR A 96 -1.27 -3.48 -12.73
N THR A 97 -0.30 -3.43 -11.82
CA THR A 97 0.16 -4.62 -11.10
C THR A 97 -0.63 -4.84 -9.83
N TRP A 98 -0.67 -6.10 -9.37
CA TRP A 98 -1.29 -6.46 -8.10
C TRP A 98 -0.70 -5.70 -6.91
N SER A 99 0.62 -5.50 -6.88
CA SER A 99 1.31 -4.75 -5.82
C SER A 99 0.85 -3.29 -5.74
N ILE A 100 0.60 -2.63 -6.88
CA ILE A 100 0.05 -1.27 -6.89
C ILE A 100 -1.38 -1.27 -6.33
N ILE A 101 -2.23 -2.21 -6.75
CA ILE A 101 -3.60 -2.33 -6.25
C ILE A 101 -3.62 -2.52 -4.73
N LEU A 102 -2.81 -3.45 -4.21
CA LEU A 102 -2.71 -3.69 -2.77
C LEU A 102 -2.25 -2.45 -2.01
N ALA A 103 -1.20 -1.78 -2.48
CA ALA A 103 -0.71 -0.56 -1.85
C ALA A 103 -1.79 0.53 -1.78
N MET A 104 -2.52 0.75 -2.88
CA MET A 104 -3.61 1.72 -2.93
C MET A 104 -4.78 1.32 -2.04
N LEU A 105 -5.08 0.02 -1.94
CA LEU A 105 -6.18 -0.46 -1.13
C LEU A 105 -5.86 -0.38 0.37
N CYS A 106 -4.70 -0.90 0.80
CA CYS A 106 -4.32 -0.96 2.20
C CYS A 106 -3.98 0.43 2.74
N LEU A 107 -3.04 1.15 2.09
CA LEU A 107 -2.61 2.47 2.56
C LEU A 107 -3.63 3.55 2.25
N GLY A 108 -4.32 3.47 1.11
CA GLY A 108 -5.42 4.39 0.81
C GLY A 108 -6.56 4.26 1.81
N LYS A 109 -6.86 3.06 2.31
CA LYS A 109 -7.83 2.89 3.41
C LYS A 109 -7.29 3.40 4.74
N LYS A 110 -6.07 3.00 5.11
CA LYS A 110 -5.42 3.36 6.39
C LYS A 110 -5.29 4.87 6.58
N TYR A 111 -4.92 5.59 5.53
CA TYR A 111 -4.74 7.03 5.54
C TYR A 111 -5.91 7.79 4.94
N GLU A 112 -7.05 7.13 4.70
CA GLU A 112 -8.27 7.76 4.19
C GLU A 112 -8.08 8.55 2.87
N VAL A 113 -7.18 8.07 2.01
CA VAL A 113 -6.96 8.63 0.67
C VAL A 113 -7.96 8.01 -0.31
N GLU A 114 -9.20 8.51 -0.28
CA GLU A 114 -10.32 7.92 -1.01
C GLU A 114 -10.09 7.80 -2.53
N HIS A 115 -9.41 8.78 -3.12
CA HIS A 115 -9.16 8.79 -4.58
C HIS A 115 -8.16 7.70 -5.02
N LEU A 116 -7.40 7.11 -4.10
CA LEU A 116 -6.58 5.92 -4.35
C LEU A 116 -7.35 4.65 -3.99
N PHE A 117 -8.02 4.65 -2.84
CA PHE A 117 -8.76 3.49 -2.34
C PHE A 117 -9.93 3.08 -3.25
N LYS A 118 -10.81 4.00 -3.64
CA LYS A 118 -12.03 3.69 -4.40
C LYS A 118 -11.72 3.04 -5.76
N PRO A 119 -10.79 3.56 -6.58
CA PRO A 119 -10.42 2.89 -7.82
C PRO A 119 -9.77 1.52 -7.60
N ALA A 120 -8.96 1.36 -6.54
CA ALA A 120 -8.33 0.07 -6.24
C ALA A 120 -9.34 -0.98 -5.82
N PHE A 121 -10.32 -0.58 -5.00
CA PHE A 121 -11.45 -1.44 -4.64
C PHE A 121 -12.30 -1.81 -5.87
N LYS A 122 -12.51 -0.87 -6.79
CA LYS A 122 -13.21 -1.14 -8.06
C LYS A 122 -12.45 -2.16 -8.91
N HIS A 123 -11.14 -2.00 -9.08
CA HIS A 123 -10.29 -3.00 -9.75
C HIS A 123 -10.39 -4.36 -9.07
N LEU A 124 -10.35 -4.40 -7.74
CA LEU A 124 -10.50 -5.66 -7.01
C LEU A 124 -11.85 -6.32 -7.27
N SER A 125 -12.94 -5.54 -7.26
CA SER A 125 -14.31 -6.02 -7.46
C SER A 125 -14.55 -6.56 -8.87
N THR A 126 -13.81 -6.10 -9.89
CA THR A 126 -13.92 -6.66 -11.25
C THR A 126 -13.24 -8.02 -11.36
N ILE A 127 -12.14 -8.23 -10.64
CA ILE A 127 -11.44 -9.54 -10.61
C ILE A 127 -12.24 -10.54 -9.77
N PHE A 128 -12.81 -10.05 -8.67
CA PHE A 128 -13.52 -10.86 -7.68
C PHE A 128 -14.92 -10.32 -7.41
N PRO A 129 -15.86 -10.57 -8.33
CA PRO A 129 -17.23 -10.18 -8.13
C PRO A 129 -17.84 -10.91 -6.93
N SER A 130 -18.67 -10.20 -6.16
CA SER A 130 -19.39 -10.75 -5.00
C SER A 130 -20.64 -11.58 -5.39
N THR A 131 -20.94 -11.69 -6.68
CA THR A 131 -22.08 -12.46 -7.20
C THR A 131 -21.62 -13.58 -8.12
N LEU A 132 -22.31 -14.72 -8.07
CA LEU A 132 -22.01 -15.87 -8.94
C LEU A 132 -22.07 -15.48 -10.43
N SER A 133 -23.08 -14.70 -10.84
CA SER A 133 -23.22 -14.22 -12.21
C SER A 133 -22.06 -13.32 -12.64
N GLY A 134 -21.57 -12.43 -11.75
CA GLY A 134 -20.37 -11.65 -12.01
C GLY A 134 -19.14 -12.54 -12.12
N TRP A 135 -19.02 -13.54 -11.25
CA TRP A 135 -17.91 -14.49 -11.24
C TRP A 135 -17.82 -15.28 -12.55
N LEU A 136 -18.96 -15.66 -13.13
CA LEU A 136 -19.05 -16.40 -14.40
C LEU A 136 -18.85 -15.53 -15.65
N SER A 137 -19.06 -14.22 -15.55
CA SER A 137 -18.98 -13.29 -16.69
C SER A 137 -17.71 -12.44 -16.73
N ARG A 138 -16.81 -12.59 -15.75
CA ARG A 138 -15.57 -11.80 -15.70
C ARG A 138 -14.63 -12.14 -16.86
N THR A 139 -14.04 -11.11 -17.45
CA THR A 139 -12.90 -11.23 -18.37
C THR A 139 -11.60 -10.94 -17.59
N TYR A 140 -10.53 -11.71 -17.83
CA TYR A 140 -9.22 -11.53 -17.19
C TYR A 140 -8.43 -10.33 -17.77
N GLU A 141 -9.12 -9.24 -18.09
CA GLU A 141 -8.51 -8.05 -18.68
C GLU A 141 -8.10 -7.10 -17.55
N GLY A 142 -6.80 -6.86 -17.37
CA GLY A 142 -6.33 -5.72 -16.56
C GLY A 142 -5.20 -5.97 -15.56
N ILE A 143 -4.83 -7.23 -15.26
CA ILE A 143 -3.79 -7.56 -14.27
C ILE A 143 -2.86 -8.62 -14.79
N GLU A 144 -1.55 -8.38 -14.70
CA GLU A 144 -0.54 -9.40 -14.97
C GLU A 144 -0.72 -10.59 -14.02
N ASN A 145 -0.87 -11.78 -14.61
CA ASN A 145 -1.17 -13.05 -13.91
C ASN A 145 -0.38 -13.23 -12.60
N PHE A 146 -1.08 -13.31 -11.47
CA PHE A 146 -0.49 -13.70 -10.19
C PHE A 146 -0.99 -15.07 -9.76
N ASN A 147 -0.08 -16.04 -9.64
CA ASN A 147 -0.36 -17.36 -9.06
C ASN A 147 -0.49 -17.23 -7.53
N GLY A 148 -1.71 -17.03 -7.03
CA GLY A 148 -1.97 -16.91 -5.57
C GLY A 148 -3.26 -16.19 -5.15
N LEU A 149 -4.12 -15.83 -6.12
CA LEU A 149 -5.33 -15.01 -5.93
C LEU A 149 -6.22 -15.38 -4.72
N PRO A 150 -6.50 -16.65 -4.38
CA PRO A 150 -7.42 -16.98 -3.28
C PRO A 150 -6.88 -16.62 -1.88
N LEU A 151 -5.58 -16.79 -1.64
CA LEU A 151 -4.97 -16.47 -0.35
C LEU A 151 -4.84 -14.96 -0.15
N ALA A 152 -4.48 -14.24 -1.22
CA ALA A 152 -4.41 -12.79 -1.19
C ALA A 152 -5.79 -12.17 -0.88
N MET A 153 -6.86 -12.72 -1.47
CA MET A 153 -8.23 -12.32 -1.13
C MET A 153 -8.60 -12.60 0.32
N TYR A 154 -8.31 -13.81 0.84
CA TYR A 154 -8.62 -14.16 2.21
C TYR A 154 -7.94 -13.22 3.21
N GLN A 155 -6.66 -12.92 2.96
CA GLN A 155 -5.89 -12.02 3.80
C GLN A 155 -6.43 -10.58 3.74
N LEU A 156 -6.80 -10.11 2.55
CA LEU A 156 -7.40 -8.79 2.35
C LEU A 156 -8.77 -8.67 3.01
N ALA A 157 -9.62 -9.70 2.87
CA ALA A 157 -10.92 -9.80 3.51
C ALA A 157 -10.80 -9.67 5.04
N LYS A 158 -9.79 -10.34 5.60
CA LYS A 158 -9.48 -10.34 7.02
C LYS A 158 -8.96 -8.99 7.51
N GLU A 159 -8.08 -8.33 6.75
CA GLU A 159 -7.46 -7.05 7.12
C GLU A 159 -8.39 -5.84 6.92
N THR A 160 -9.27 -5.88 5.91
CA THR A 160 -10.15 -4.75 5.57
C THR A 160 -11.51 -4.77 6.28
N GLN A 161 -11.86 -5.86 6.98
CA GLN A 161 -13.22 -6.12 7.50
C GLN A 161 -14.34 -5.98 6.45
N CYS A 162 -14.00 -5.92 5.15
CA CYS A 162 -14.93 -5.52 4.10
C CYS A 162 -15.67 -6.68 3.41
N LEU A 163 -15.39 -7.94 3.75
CA LEU A 163 -16.04 -9.08 3.12
C LEU A 163 -16.74 -9.92 4.20
N SER A 164 -18.07 -9.93 4.17
CA SER A 164 -18.85 -10.85 4.99
C SER A 164 -18.43 -12.29 4.67
N SER A 165 -18.37 -13.14 5.69
CA SER A 165 -17.90 -14.52 5.64
C SER A 165 -18.63 -15.43 4.64
N SER A 166 -19.66 -14.91 3.96
CA SER A 166 -20.52 -15.60 3.00
C SER A 166 -19.88 -15.85 1.62
N CYS A 167 -18.77 -15.18 1.28
CA CYS A 167 -18.17 -15.26 -0.06
C CYS A 167 -17.06 -16.33 -0.21
N ILE A 168 -16.72 -17.08 0.86
CA ILE A 168 -15.65 -18.08 0.84
C ILE A 168 -16.24 -19.47 1.13
N HIS A 169 -17.13 -19.94 0.25
CA HIS A 169 -17.36 -21.39 0.11
C HIS A 169 -16.66 -21.84 -1.17
N VAL A 170 -15.39 -22.22 -1.03
CA VAL A 170 -14.70 -23.02 -2.05
C VAL A 170 -15.24 -24.44 -1.90
N HIS A 171 -16.19 -24.82 -2.74
CA HIS A 171 -16.60 -26.22 -2.86
C HIS A 171 -15.44 -26.97 -3.55
N TYR A 172 -14.68 -27.74 -2.77
CA TYR A 172 -13.79 -28.76 -3.32
C TYR A 172 -14.66 -29.97 -3.68
N ASP A 173 -15.07 -30.08 -4.95
CA ASP A 173 -15.56 -31.35 -5.48
C ASP A 173 -14.35 -32.25 -5.76
N HIS A 174 -14.19 -33.29 -4.94
CA HIS A 174 -13.39 -34.45 -5.31
C HIS A 174 -14.24 -35.37 -6.18
N HIS A 175 -14.21 -35.14 -7.49
CA HIS A 175 -14.44 -36.22 -8.44
C HIS A 175 -13.14 -37.01 -8.59
N HIS A 176 -13.07 -38.17 -7.94
CA HIS A 176 -12.27 -39.28 -8.47
C HIS A 176 -13.20 -40.48 -8.64
N GLU A 177 -13.61 -40.69 -9.89
CA GLU A 177 -14.04 -41.98 -10.40
C GLU A 177 -12.84 -42.93 -10.41
N GLY A 178 -13.11 -44.19 -10.05
CA GLY A 178 -12.19 -45.32 -10.02
C GLY A 178 -12.82 -46.49 -9.27
#